data_AF-A0A355A458-F1
#
_entry.id   AF-A0A355A458-F1
#
_cell.length_a   1.000
_cell.length_b   1.000
_cell.length_c   1.000
_cell.angle_alpha   90.00
_cell.angle_beta   90.00
_cell.angle_gamma   90.00
#
_symmetry.space_group_name_H-M   'P 1'
#
loop_
_entity.id
_entity.type
_entity.pdbx_description
1 polymer ?
#
loop_
_entity_poly.entity_id
_entity_poly.type
_entity_poly.pdbx_seq_one_letter_code
_entity_poly.pdbx_strand_id
1 'polypeptide(L)' 'RKSLEKLTDKQVSLNIAEVKTPDLNAQLVAENICFQLERRSSYRRAMKQAITRIMRLGALGVKVRCSGRLMG' A
#
# COMPACT_ATOMS: atom_id res chain seq x y z
N ARG A 1 -4.73 18.25 -12.81
CA ARG A 1 -5.09 18.53 -14.22
C ARG A 1 -3.97 19.32 -14.90
N LYS A 2 -3.71 20.58 -14.55
CA LYS A 2 -2.61 21.40 -15.14
C LYS A 2 -1.19 20.81 -15.05
N SER A 3 -0.88 20.00 -14.03
CA SER A 3 0.46 19.39 -13.87
C SER A 3 0.76 18.29 -14.88
N LEU A 4 -0.26 17.50 -15.29
CA LEU A 4 -0.10 16.42 -16.27
C LEU A 4 -0.12 16.95 -17.71
N GLU A 5 -0.91 17.99 -17.98
CA GLU A 5 -0.91 18.66 -19.29
C GLU A 5 0.45 19.33 -19.59
N LYS A 6 1.09 19.94 -18.58
CA LYS A 6 2.44 20.52 -18.71
C LYS A 6 3.55 19.49 -18.96
N LEU A 7 3.35 18.24 -18.56
CA LEU A 7 4.34 17.16 -18.74
C LEU A 7 4.17 16.43 -20.07
N THR A 8 2.98 16.48 -20.67
CA THR A 8 2.62 15.60 -21.79
C THR A 8 2.13 16.34 -23.04
N ASP A 9 1.99 17.67 -22.99
CA ASP A 9 1.55 18.59 -24.07
C ASP A 9 0.30 18.14 -24.84
N LYS A 10 -0.48 17.22 -24.25
CA LYS A 10 -1.68 16.61 -24.82
C LYS A 10 -2.80 16.63 -23.79
N GLN A 11 -4.04 16.72 -24.27
CA GLN A 11 -5.21 16.61 -23.40
C GLN A 11 -5.27 15.19 -22.80
N VAL A 12 -5.01 15.09 -21.50
CA VAL A 12 -5.08 13.83 -20.76
C VAL A 12 -6.47 13.68 -20.16
N SER A 13 -7.23 12.70 -20.66
CA SER A 13 -8.48 12.27 -20.02
C SER A 13 -8.18 11.34 -18.85
N LEU A 14 -8.63 11.73 -17.65
CA LEU A 14 -8.27 11.07 -16.39
C LEU A 14 -9.44 10.21 -15.92
N ASN A 15 -9.29 8.89 -15.99
CA ASN A 15 -10.27 7.94 -15.47
C ASN A 15 -9.86 7.51 -14.06
N ILE A 16 -10.70 7.82 -13.08
CA ILE A 16 -10.49 7.45 -11.68
C ILE A 16 -11.24 6.14 -11.43
N ALA A 17 -10.51 5.06 -11.22
CA ALA A 17 -11.06 3.79 -10.77
C ALA A 17 -10.93 3.69 -9.26
N GLU A 18 -12.07 3.66 -8.55
CA GLU A 18 -12.09 3.57 -7.10
C GLU A 18 -11.89 2.13 -6.61
N VAL A 19 -11.01 1.95 -5.63
CA VAL A 19 -10.77 0.66 -4.99
C VAL A 19 -11.69 0.53 -3.79
N LYS A 20 -12.74 -0.30 -3.89
CA LYS A 20 -13.75 -0.48 -2.85
C LYS A 20 -13.19 -0.95 -1.50
N THR A 21 -12.17 -1.79 -1.54
CA THR A 21 -11.53 -2.34 -0.33
C THR A 21 -10.01 -2.21 -0.46
N PRO A 22 -9.40 -1.16 0.14
CA PRO A 22 -7.97 -0.90 -0.03
C PRO A 22 -7.09 -2.01 0.54
N ASP A 23 -7.60 -2.74 1.53
CA ASP A 23 -6.88 -3.78 2.24
C ASP A 23 -6.71 -5.07 1.44
N LEU A 24 -7.51 -5.29 0.37
CA LEU A 24 -7.31 -6.40 -0.55
C LEU A 24 -6.33 -6.06 -1.68
N ASN A 25 -5.93 -4.80 -1.81
CA ASN A 25 -4.96 -4.38 -2.81
C ASN A 25 -3.55 -4.47 -2.23
N ALA A 26 -2.71 -5.30 -2.85
CA ALA A 26 -1.34 -5.54 -2.42
C ALA A 26 -0.49 -4.25 -2.37
N GLN A 27 -0.69 -3.33 -3.32
CA GLN A 27 0.07 -2.08 -3.39
C GLN A 27 -0.24 -1.17 -2.20
N LEU A 28 -1.53 -0.97 -1.92
CA LEU A 28 -1.98 -0.11 -0.82
C LEU A 28 -1.59 -0.69 0.56
N VAL A 29 -1.61 -2.02 0.68
CA VAL A 29 -1.11 -2.70 1.88
C VAL A 29 0.38 -2.49 2.06
N ALA A 30 1.19 -2.63 1.01
CA ALA A 30 2.63 -2.45 1.07
C ALA A 30 3.01 -1.01 1.47
N GLU A 31 2.35 -0.02 0.88
CA GLU A 31 2.53 1.40 1.21
C GLU A 31 2.19 1.69 2.68
N ASN A 32 1.10 1.10 3.19
CA ASN A 32 0.74 1.24 4.60
C ASN A 32 1.81 0.62 5.53
N ILE A 33 2.37 -0.54 5.18
CA ILE A 33 3.45 -1.16 5.96
C ILE A 33 4.71 -0.29 5.91
N CYS A 34 5.10 0.24 4.75
CA CYS A 34 6.22 1.19 4.63
C CYS A 34 6.01 2.42 5.51
N PHE A 35 4.83 3.02 5.47
CA PHE A 35 4.49 4.18 6.29
C PHE A 35 4.57 3.89 7.79
N GLN A 36 4.17 2.68 8.21
CA GLN A 36 4.32 2.24 9.59
C GLN A 36 5.79 2.05 9.97
N LEU A 37 6.64 1.55 9.07
CA LEU A 37 8.07 1.41 9.30
C LEU A 37 8.78 2.77 9.40
N GLU A 38 8.40 3.74 8.56
CA GLU A 38 8.91 5.13 8.62
C GLU A 38 8.57 5.81 9.95
N ARG A 39 7.38 5.53 10.49
CA ARG A 39 6.95 5.97 11.83
C ARG A 39 7.62 5.22 12.98
N ARG A 40 8.67 4.44 12.69
CA ARG A 40 9.43 3.64 13.67
C ARG A 40 8.58 2.62 14.44
N SER A 41 7.48 2.15 13.84
CA SER A 41 6.76 1.02 14.42
C SER A 41 7.57 -0.27 14.28
N SER A 42 7.33 -1.23 15.18
CA SER A 42 7.98 -2.54 15.08
C SER A 42 7.59 -3.24 13.78
N TYR A 43 8.59 -3.60 12.96
CA TYR A 43 8.39 -4.29 11.68
C TYR A 43 7.54 -5.56 11.82
N ARG A 44 7.74 -6.30 12.90
CA ARG A 44 6.98 -7.53 13.20
C ARG A 44 5.52 -7.23 13.52
N ARG A 45 5.26 -6.14 14.24
CA ARG A 45 3.91 -5.70 14.59
C ARG A 45 3.16 -5.22 13.35
N ALA A 46 3.79 -4.36 12.54
CA ALA A 46 3.21 -3.84 11.30
C ALA A 46 2.82 -4.98 10.34
N MET A 47 3.72 -5.93 10.12
CA MET A 47 3.43 -7.11 9.29
C MET A 47 2.30 -7.96 9.85
N LYS A 48 2.34 -8.31 11.14
CA LYS A 48 1.30 -9.16 11.74
C LYS A 48 -0.07 -8.48 11.71
N GLN A 49 -0.12 -7.18 11.97
CA GLN A 49 -1.36 -6.41 11.90
C GLN A 49 -1.92 -6.35 10.48
N ALA A 50 -1.07 -6.16 9.47
CA ALA A 50 -1.48 -6.21 8.07
C ALA A 50 -2.06 -7.58 7.70
N ILE A 51 -1.37 -8.67 8.06
CA ILE A 51 -1.81 -10.05 7.78
C ILE A 51 -3.18 -10.31 8.43
N THR A 52 -3.33 -10.02 9.73
CA THR A 52 -4.60 -10.24 10.44
C THR A 52 -5.74 -9.45 9.81
N ARG A 53 -5.49 -8.20 9.38
CA ARG A 53 -6.49 -7.34 8.75
C ARG A 53 -6.96 -7.91 7.41
N ILE A 54 -6.04 -8.41 6.59
CA ILE A 54 -6.30 -8.96 5.27
C ILE A 54 -7.05 -10.29 5.36
N MET A 55 -6.63 -11.17 6.27
CA MET A 55 -7.32 -12.44 6.51
C MET A 55 -8.75 -12.22 7.02
N ARG A 56 -8.98 -11.21 7.88
CA ARG A 56 -10.32 -10.86 8.37
C ARG A 56 -11.26 -10.39 7.27
N LEU A 57 -10.74 -9.81 6.20
CA LEU A 57 -11.51 -9.33 5.04
C LEU A 57 -11.79 -10.43 4.01
N GLY A 58 -11.44 -11.69 4.30
CA GLY A 58 -11.78 -12.84 3.46
C GLY A 58 -10.77 -13.15 2.37
N ALA A 59 -9.52 -12.68 2.49
CA ALA A 59 -8.46 -13.09 1.57
C ALA A 59 -8.15 -14.59 1.73
N LEU A 60 -7.97 -15.30 0.62
CA LEU A 60 -7.60 -16.73 0.61
C LEU A 60 -6.22 -16.98 1.23
N GLY A 61 -5.34 -15.98 1.19
CA GLY A 61 -4.04 -15.99 1.82
C GLY A 61 -3.26 -14.71 1.54
N VAL A 62 -2.26 -14.43 2.36
CA VAL A 62 -1.37 -13.29 2.14
C VAL A 62 0.05 -13.62 2.58
N LYS A 63 1.04 -13.12 1.83
CA LYS A 63 2.46 -13.25 2.15
C LYS A 63 3.10 -11.87 2.13
N VAL A 64 3.70 -11.50 3.25
CA VAL A 64 4.41 -10.22 3.40
C VAL A 64 5.88 -10.52 3.68
N ARG A 65 6.78 -9.87 2.95
CA ARG A 65 8.23 -9.96 3.15
C ARG A 65 8.80 -8.56 3.26
N CYS A 66 9.45 -8.26 4.38
CA CYS A 66 10.26 -7.06 4.55
C CYS A 66 11.74 -7.46 4.53
N SER A 67 12.57 -6.68 3.87
CA SER A 67 14.02 -6.87 3.76
C SER A 67 14.75 -5.58 4.09
N GLY A 68 16.05 -5.68 4.40
CA GLY A 68 16.91 -4.54 4.72
C GLY A 68 17.17 -4.39 6.22
N ARG A 69 17.49 -3.16 6.64
CA ARG A 69 17.80 -2.80 8.04
C ARG A 69 16.53 -2.65 8.86
N LEU A 70 16.06 -3.77 9.40
CA LEU A 70 14.84 -3.81 10.21
C LEU A 70 15.17 -3.50 11.67
N MET A 71 14.64 -2.39 12.17
CA MET A 71 14.82 -1.94 13.56
C MET A 71 16.27 -1.61 13.95
N GLY A 72 17.05 -1.08 13.00
CA GLY A 72 18.45 -0.73 13.22
C GLY A 72 19.37 -1.68 12.49
#